data_AF-A0AAU9KBB0-F1
#
_entry.id   AF-A0AAU9KBB0-F1
#
_cell.length_a   1.000
_cell.length_b   1.000
_cell.length_c   1.000
_cell.angle_alpha   90.00
_cell.angle_beta   90.00
_cell.angle_gamma   90.00
#
_symmetry.space_group_name_H-M   'P 1'
#
loop_
_entity.id
_entity.type
_entity.pdbx_description
1 polymer ?
#
loop_
_entity_poly.entity_id
_entity_poly.type
_entity_poly.pdbx_seq_one_letter_code
_entity_poly.pdbx_strand_id
1 'polypeptide(L)'
;MFKLDSYAEFEYLEPLDLCKAAFSFVINDGRLLANCQMLFPYVNLQFVQISMLKIVSTPLSIQLTQKTDKKVKFQTGYLTLDQKKRVLPLLCSDPLAFRYPLVGVWSVGATGDHTNPLAHPLV
;
A
#
# COMPACT_ATOMS: atom_id res chain seq x y z
N MET A 1 -23.34 19.27 7.29
CA MET A 1 -22.89 18.04 7.95
C MET A 1 -22.47 17.08 6.85
N PHE A 2 -21.17 17.04 6.53
CA PHE A 2 -20.65 16.10 5.52
C PHE A 2 -20.74 14.70 6.12
N LYS A 3 -21.56 13.86 5.50
CA LYS A 3 -21.60 12.43 5.81
C LYS A 3 -20.24 11.89 5.38
N LEU A 4 -19.42 11.40 6.32
CA LEU A 4 -18.31 10.55 5.94
C LEU A 4 -18.96 9.33 5.30
N ASP A 5 -18.84 9.23 3.97
CA ASP A 5 -19.19 8.02 3.26
C ASP A 5 -18.47 6.86 3.94
N SER A 6 -19.23 5.80 4.20
CA SER A 6 -18.73 4.57 4.81
C SER A 6 -17.47 4.14 4.07
N TYR A 7 -16.33 4.11 4.76
CA TYR A 7 -15.10 3.53 4.26
C TYR A 7 -15.41 2.06 3.90
N ALA A 8 -15.63 1.79 2.62
CA ALA A 8 -15.55 0.43 2.13
C ALA A 8 -14.07 0.06 2.28
N GLU A 9 -13.77 -0.98 3.06
CA GLU A 9 -12.41 -1.52 3.16
C GLU A 9 -12.00 -2.03 1.78
N PHE A 10 -11.35 -1.17 0.99
CA PHE A 10 -10.73 -1.59 -0.24
C PHE A 10 -9.55 -2.52 0.08
N GLU A 11 -9.35 -3.57 -0.71
CA GLU A 11 -8.26 -4.55 -0.52
C GLU A 11 -6.85 -3.97 -0.75
N TYR A 12 -6.73 -2.68 -1.08
CA TYR A 12 -5.47 -1.98 -1.30
C TYR A 12 -5.62 -0.49 -0.93
N LEU A 13 -4.52 0.13 -0.49
CA LEU A 13 -4.43 1.59 -0.29
C LEU A 13 -4.52 2.30 -1.64
N GLU A 14 -5.44 3.24 -1.77
CA GLU A 14 -5.48 4.16 -2.90
C GLU A 14 -4.49 5.31 -2.69
N PRO A 15 -3.94 5.92 -3.75
CA PRO A 15 -3.10 7.11 -3.62
C PRO A 15 -3.76 8.24 -2.81
N LEU A 16 -5.09 8.32 -2.81
CA LEU A 16 -5.89 9.29 -2.04
C LEU A 16 -6.08 8.89 -0.56
N ASP A 17 -5.71 7.68 -0.16
CA ASP A 17 -5.60 7.32 1.26
C ASP A 17 -4.35 7.97 1.89
N LEU A 18 -3.30 8.17 1.09
CA LEU A 18 -2.05 8.81 1.52
C LEU A 18 -2.04 10.31 1.26
N CYS A 19 -2.87 10.79 0.34
CA CYS A 19 -2.92 12.21 -0.04
C CYS A 19 -4.27 12.85 0.34
N LYS A 20 -4.26 14.06 0.88
CA LYS A 20 -5.45 14.88 1.04
C LYS A 20 -5.40 16.06 0.08
N ALA A 21 -6.46 16.27 -0.69
CA ALA A 21 -6.59 17.44 -1.56
C ALA A 21 -7.40 18.53 -0.85
N ALA A 22 -6.85 19.74 -0.80
CA ALA A 22 -7.54 20.94 -0.36
C ALA A 22 -7.86 21.80 -1.58
N PHE A 23 -9.14 22.12 -1.76
CA PHE A 23 -9.62 22.96 -2.85
C PHE A 23 -10.11 24.29 -2.29
N SER A 24 -9.71 25.39 -2.93
CA SER A 24 -10.21 26.72 -2.64
C SER A 24 -10.59 27.41 -3.95
N PHE A 25 -11.69 28.16 -3.91
CA PHE A 25 -12.23 28.82 -5.09
C PHE A 25 -12.57 30.26 -4.73
N VAL A 26 -12.23 31.18 -5.62
CA VAL A 26 -12.55 32.60 -5.50
C VAL A 26 -13.08 33.08 -6.85
N ILE A 27 -14.19 33.82 -6.84
CA ILE A 27 -14.65 34.52 -8.04
C ILE A 27 -14.14 35.95 -7.95
N ASN A 28 -13.39 36.39 -8.95
CA ASN A 28 -12.89 37.75 -9.06
C ASN A 28 -13.12 38.27 -10.49
N ASP A 29 -13.82 39.38 -10.65
CA ASP A 29 -14.16 40.00 -11.95
C ASP A 29 -14.75 39.02 -12.98
N GLY A 30 -15.70 38.18 -12.54
CA GLY A 30 -16.34 37.18 -13.40
C GLY A 30 -15.44 35.99 -13.78
N ARG A 31 -14.22 35.90 -13.24
CA ARG A 31 -13.32 34.77 -13.39
C ARG A 31 -13.35 33.89 -12.14
N LEU A 32 -13.43 32.58 -12.35
CA LEU A 32 -13.25 31.59 -11.29
C LEU A 32 -11.76 31.27 -11.16
N LEU A 33 -11.18 31.59 -10.02
CA LEU A 33 -9.84 31.15 -9.62
C LEU A 33 -10.00 29.91 -8.73
N ALA A 34 -9.44 28.80 -9.18
CA ALA A 34 -9.40 27.55 -8.43
C ALA A 34 -7.95 27.26 -8.00
N ASN A 35 -7.75 26.95 -6.73
CA ASN A 35 -6.47 26.52 -6.18
C ASN A 35 -6.64 25.13 -5.57
N CYS A 36 -5.81 24.19 -6.01
CA CYS A 36 -5.78 22.80 -5.56
C CYS A 36 -4.42 22.54 -4.93
N GLN A 37 -4.42 22.15 -3.66
CA GLN A 37 -3.23 21.78 -2.92
C GLN A 37 -3.32 20.31 -2.53
N MET A 38 -2.26 19.54 -2.79
CA MET A 38 -2.16 18.16 -2.31
C MET A 38 -1.23 18.10 -1.11
N LEU A 39 -1.73 17.52 -0.04
CA LEU A 39 -1.01 17.24 1.20
C LEU A 39 -0.72 15.74 1.22
N PHE A 40 0.54 15.37 1.38
CA PHE A 40 0.97 13.98 1.53
C PHE A 40 2.04 13.91 2.62
N PRO A 41 2.15 12.77 3.32
CA PRO A 41 3.19 12.61 4.33
C PRO A 41 4.55 12.54 3.62
N TYR A 42 5.49 13.36 4.09
CA TYR A 42 6.87 13.26 3.67
C TYR A 42 7.52 12.08 4.40
N VAL A 43 7.63 10.93 3.73
CA VAL A 43 8.19 9.70 4.28
C VAL A 43 9.31 9.22 3.38
N ASN A 44 10.49 8.99 3.96
CA ASN A 44 11.60 8.34 3.28
C ASN A 44 11.66 6.86 3.70
N LEU A 45 11.46 5.95 2.74
CA LEU A 45 11.54 4.51 2.95
C LEU A 45 12.80 3.97 2.29
N GLN A 46 13.64 3.30 3.08
CA GLN A 46 14.86 2.66 2.59
C GLN A 46 14.62 1.16 2.43
N PHE A 47 14.88 0.65 1.22
CA PHE A 47 14.82 -0.78 0.93
C PHE A 47 16.21 -1.39 1.07
N VAL A 48 16.39 -2.25 2.06
CA VAL A 48 17.62 -3.01 2.25
C VAL A 48 17.35 -4.46 1.94
N GLN A 49 18.10 -5.02 0.99
CA GLN A 49 17.99 -6.44 0.66
C GLN A 49 18.47 -7.29 1.84
N ILE A 50 17.66 -8.29 2.21
CA ILE A 50 17.97 -9.24 3.29
C ILE A 50 18.15 -10.66 2.75
N SER A 51 18.71 -11.53 3.59
CA SER A 51 18.76 -12.96 3.29
C SER A 51 17.36 -13.56 3.19
N MET A 52 17.21 -14.59 2.34
CA MET A 52 15.93 -15.27 2.13
C MET A 52 15.41 -15.87 3.43
N LEU A 53 14.17 -15.55 3.79
CA LEU A 53 13.49 -16.09 4.96
C LEU A 53 12.71 -17.35 4.60
N LYS A 54 12.60 -18.28 5.56
CA LYS A 54 11.74 -19.47 5.41
C LYS A 54 10.28 -19.04 5.48
N ILE A 55 9.47 -19.46 4.52
CA ILE A 55 8.03 -19.15 4.46
C ILE A 55 7.23 -20.38 4.90
N VAL A 56 6.20 -20.19 5.73
CA VAL A 56 5.25 -21.24 6.09
C VAL A 56 4.43 -21.60 4.84
N SER A 57 4.41 -22.88 4.48
CA SER A 57 3.66 -23.37 3.32
C SER A 57 2.16 -23.32 3.57
N THR A 58 1.52 -22.23 3.15
CA THR A 58 0.07 -22.04 3.12
C THR A 58 -0.42 -21.90 1.66
N PRO A 59 -1.73 -22.05 1.40
CA PRO A 59 -2.28 -21.77 0.07
C PRO A 59 -1.89 -20.39 -0.45
N LEU A 60 -1.92 -19.36 0.41
CA LEU A 60 -1.50 -18.00 0.07
C LEU A 60 0.00 -17.94 -0.27
N SER A 61 0.88 -18.51 0.55
CA SER A 61 2.32 -18.48 0.25
C SER A 61 2.65 -19.19 -1.07
N ILE A 62 1.95 -20.28 -1.37
CA ILE A 62 2.11 -21.03 -2.62
C ILE A 62 1.67 -20.14 -3.79
N GLN A 63 0.49 -19.52 -3.69
CA GLN A 63 -0.01 -18.60 -4.71
C GLN A 63 0.93 -17.41 -4.96
N LEU A 64 1.50 -16.81 -3.90
CA LEU A 64 2.39 -15.64 -4.01
C LEU A 64 3.77 -16.00 -4.59
N THR A 65 4.21 -17.26 -4.44
CA THR A 65 5.55 -17.70 -4.88
C THR A 65 5.53 -18.44 -6.22
N GLN A 66 4.35 -18.88 -6.68
CA GLN A 66 4.19 -19.48 -8.00
C GLN A 66 4.50 -18.45 -9.10
N LYS A 67 5.45 -18.78 -9.98
CA LYS A 67 5.69 -18.01 -11.20
C LYS A 67 4.45 -18.11 -12.07
N THR A 68 3.73 -17.00 -12.21
CA THR A 68 2.64 -16.88 -13.17
C THR A 68 3.12 -16.00 -14.31
N ASP A 69 3.03 -16.49 -15.54
CA ASP A 69 3.40 -15.74 -16.76
C ASP A 69 2.41 -14.59 -17.08
N LYS A 70 1.41 -14.38 -16.21
CA LYS A 70 0.37 -13.35 -16.37
C LYS A 70 0.76 -12.12 -15.55
N LYS A 71 0.44 -10.93 -16.08
CA LYS A 71 0.49 -9.68 -15.30
C LYS A 71 -0.42 -9.83 -14.07
N VAL A 72 0.19 -10.00 -12.91
CA VAL A 72 -0.52 -10.07 -11.63
C VAL A 72 -0.97 -8.67 -11.25
N LYS A 73 -2.26 -8.50 -10.90
CA LYS A 73 -2.77 -7.23 -10.35
C LYS A 73 -2.01 -6.92 -9.06
N PHE A 74 -1.74 -5.64 -8.80
CA PHE A 74 -1.13 -5.25 -7.52
C PHE A 74 -1.98 -5.76 -6.35
N GLN A 75 -1.33 -6.49 -5.44
CA GLN A 75 -1.93 -7.01 -4.22
C GLN A 75 -0.92 -6.89 -3.08
N THR A 76 -1.43 -6.70 -1.88
CA THR A 76 -0.62 -6.58 -0.67
C THR A 76 -1.33 -7.22 0.52
N GLY A 77 -0.58 -7.41 1.60
CA GLY A 77 -1.07 -7.90 2.87
C GLY A 77 0.01 -7.87 3.93
N TYR A 78 -0.25 -8.54 5.05
CA TYR A 78 0.61 -8.49 6.22
C TYR A 78 1.51 -9.71 6.35
N LEU A 79 2.62 -9.56 7.07
CA LEU A 79 3.50 -10.65 7.45
C LEU A 79 3.53 -10.80 8.97
N THR A 80 3.42 -12.04 9.44
CA THR A 80 3.72 -12.43 10.83
C THR A 80 4.80 -13.52 10.85
N LEU A 81 5.26 -13.89 12.05
CA LEU A 81 6.18 -15.00 12.27
C LEU A 81 5.53 -16.09 13.09
N ASP A 82 5.76 -17.34 12.71
CA ASP A 82 5.43 -18.47 13.57
C ASP A 82 6.47 -18.66 14.68
N GLN A 83 6.21 -19.60 15.59
CA GLN A 83 7.13 -19.93 16.69
C GLN A 83 8.51 -20.44 16.23
N LYS A 84 8.63 -20.87 14.97
CA LYS A 84 9.88 -21.32 14.33
C LYS A 84 10.55 -20.21 13.52
N LYS A 85 10.13 -18.95 13.68
CA LYS A 85 10.63 -17.77 12.96
C LYS A 85 10.48 -17.89 11.44
N ARG A 86 9.47 -18.62 10.97
CA ARG A 86 9.09 -18.68 9.56
C ARG A 86 8.06 -17.60 9.29
N VAL A 87 8.19 -16.97 8.13
CA VAL A 87 7.29 -15.92 7.64
C VAL A 87 5.95 -16.55 7.26
N LEU A 88 4.86 -15.98 7.77
CA LEU A 88 3.50 -16.36 7.45
C LEU A 88 2.78 -15.15 6.83
N PRO A 89 2.44 -15.19 5.53
CA PRO A 89 1.65 -14.15 4.91
C PRO A 89 0.18 -14.25 5.32
N LEU A 90 -0.44 -13.09 5.54
CA LEU A 90 -1.86 -12.91 5.87
C LEU A 90 -2.48 -11.94 4.85
N LEU A 91 -3.76 -12.13 4.53
CA LEU A 91 -4.53 -11.17 3.73
C LEU A 91 -4.87 -9.93 4.57
N CYS A 92 -5.10 -8.79 3.91
CA CYS A 92 -5.61 -7.59 4.60
C CYS A 92 -6.95 -7.85 5.31
N SER A 93 -7.78 -8.72 4.72
CA SER A 93 -9.10 -9.13 5.23
C SER A 93 -9.04 -10.27 6.26
N ASP A 94 -7.85 -10.75 6.63
CA ASP A 94 -7.73 -11.82 7.61
C ASP A 94 -8.15 -11.31 9.00
N PRO A 95 -9.19 -11.89 9.64
CA PRO A 95 -9.69 -11.41 10.93
C PRO A 95 -8.68 -11.58 12.06
N LEU A 96 -7.61 -12.38 11.85
CA LEU A 96 -6.54 -12.60 12.80
C LEU A 96 -5.31 -11.71 12.53
N ALA A 97 -5.29 -10.91 11.46
CA ALA A 97 -4.14 -10.07 11.09
C ALA A 97 -3.64 -9.23 12.28
N PHE A 98 -4.56 -8.59 13.01
CA PHE A 98 -4.23 -7.75 14.16
C PHE A 98 -4.21 -8.48 15.50
N ARG A 99 -4.44 -9.80 15.52
CA ARG A 99 -4.29 -10.64 16.72
C ARG A 99 -2.88 -11.20 16.89
N TYR A 100 -2.09 -11.20 15.81
CA TYR A 100 -0.71 -11.64 15.82
C TYR A 100 0.25 -10.45 15.68
N PRO A 101 1.49 -10.53 16.23
CA PRO A 101 2.50 -9.52 15.98
C PRO A 101 2.83 -9.44 14.48
N LEU A 102 2.64 -8.27 13.89
CA LEU A 102 3.00 -8.00 12.51
C LEU A 102 4.48 -7.61 12.43
N VAL A 103 5.17 -8.16 11.43
CA VAL A 103 6.62 -7.94 11.21
C VAL A 103 6.93 -7.30 9.85
N GLY A 104 5.91 -7.06 9.03
CA GLY A 104 6.07 -6.42 7.74
C GLY A 104 4.86 -6.60 6.84
N VAL A 105 5.08 -6.35 5.56
CA VAL A 105 4.08 -6.46 4.49
C VAL A 105 4.64 -7.29 3.35
N TRP A 106 3.75 -7.92 2.59
CA TRP A 106 4.09 -8.51 1.29
C TRP A 106 3.39 -7.73 0.18
N SER A 107 3.98 -7.75 -1.01
CA SER A 107 3.40 -7.13 -2.21
C SER A 107 3.73 -7.95 -3.45
N VAL A 108 2.77 -8.10 -4.36
CA VAL A 108 2.96 -8.70 -5.69
C VAL A 108 2.34 -7.81 -6.74
N GLY A 109 2.73 -8.01 -8.01
CA GLY A 109 2.17 -7.22 -9.12
C GLY A 109 2.62 -5.76 -9.15
N ALA A 110 3.66 -5.39 -8.38
CA ALA A 110 4.30 -4.09 -8.49
C ALA A 110 5.05 -4.02 -9.83
N THR A 111 4.53 -3.24 -10.79
CA THR A 111 5.18 -2.96 -12.07
C THR A 111 5.84 -1.58 -12.02
N GLY A 112 7.11 -1.47 -12.42
CA GLY A 112 7.79 -0.18 -12.50
C GLY A 112 8.41 0.06 -13.88
N ASP A 113 7.86 1.05 -14.58
CA ASP A 113 8.65 2.06 -15.33
C ASP A 113 8.09 3.49 -15.16
N HIS A 114 6.92 3.65 -14.54
CA HIS A 114 6.39 4.96 -14.16
C HIS A 114 6.01 4.90 -12.68
N THR A 115 6.40 5.92 -11.91
CA THR A 115 6.10 6.12 -10.48
C THR A 115 6.80 5.19 -9.49
N ASN A 116 8.14 5.25 -9.44
CA ASN A 116 8.82 5.16 -8.15
C ASN A 116 8.70 6.54 -7.48
N PRO A 117 7.85 6.74 -6.45
CA PRO A 117 7.77 8.02 -5.74
C PRO A 117 9.07 8.40 -5.00
N LEU A 118 10.03 7.46 -4.88
CA LEU A 118 11.36 7.66 -4.28
C LEU A 118 12.47 7.89 -5.32
N ALA A 119 12.17 7.92 -6.63
CA ALA A 119 13.15 8.23 -7.67
C ALA A 119 13.26 9.74 -7.98
N HIS A 120 12.68 10.62 -7.14
CA HIS A 120 12.82 12.06 -7.31
C HIS A 120 14.25 12.49 -6.93
N PRO A 121 14.96 13.29 -7.75
CA PRO A 121 16.38 13.66 -7.55
C PRO A 121 16.67 14.57 -6.33
N LEU A 122 15.73 14.68 -5.38
CA LEU A 122 15.90 15.42 -4.12
C LEU A 122 15.60 14.54 -2.88
N VAL A 123 15.53 13.22 -3.05
CA VAL A 123 15.54 12.21 -1.96
C VAL A 123 16.85 11.44 -2.00
#